data_AF-A0A2G9PDU0-F1
#
_entry.id   AF-A0A2G9PDU0-F1
#
_cell.length_a   1.000
_cell.length_b   1.000
_cell.length_c   1.000
_cell.angle_alpha   90.00
_cell.angle_beta   90.00
_cell.angle_gamma   90.00
#
_symmetry.space_group_name_H-M   'P 1'
#
loop_
_entity.id
_entity.type
_entity.pdbx_description
1 polymer ?
#
loop_
_entity_poly.entity_id
_entity_poly.type
_entity_poly.pdbx_seq_one_letter_code
_entity_poly.pdbx_strand_id
1 'polypeptide(L)'
;SAYNIDKPFHPKEEGLVGYLIKINEVIIYHAGDTDLIPEMQKLTGYNQQDKKFIALLPVGGRFTMSAEEAFEAAKIIKPTIAIPIHWGSIIGSIKDAEEFKELCKTEGINVEILEKE
;
A
#
# COMPACT_ATOMS: atom_id res chain seq x y z
N SER A 1 -8.25 -0.50 9.33
CA SER A 1 -7.55 0.50 10.16
C SER A 1 -6.34 1.00 9.39
N ALA A 2 -5.89 2.20 9.69
CA ALA A 2 -4.65 2.79 9.20
C ALA A 2 -3.97 3.47 10.39
N TYR A 3 -2.74 3.10 10.72
CA TYR A 3 -2.03 3.65 11.88
C TYR A 3 -0.52 3.32 11.83
N ASN A 4 0.28 4.04 12.61
CA ASN A 4 1.69 3.73 12.82
C ASN A 4 1.89 2.82 14.05
N ILE A 5 2.84 1.88 13.96
CA ILE A 5 3.22 1.00 15.06
C ILE A 5 4.29 1.66 15.92
N ASP A 6 5.35 2.16 15.28
CA ASP A 6 6.55 2.67 15.95
C ASP A 6 6.78 4.18 15.70
N LYS A 7 5.82 4.85 15.03
CA LYS A 7 5.89 6.28 14.70
C LYS A 7 4.74 7.04 15.39
N PRO A 8 4.93 8.31 15.81
CA PRO A 8 3.91 9.04 16.57
C PRO A 8 2.89 9.79 15.69
N PHE A 9 2.91 9.64 14.36
CA PHE A 9 2.16 10.53 13.46
C PHE A 9 0.70 10.12 13.26
N HIS A 10 0.41 8.81 13.29
CA HIS A 10 -0.94 8.25 13.13
C HIS A 10 -1.22 7.21 14.22
N PRO A 11 -1.45 7.62 15.49
CA PRO A 11 -1.75 6.70 16.58
C PRO A 11 -3.01 5.85 16.30
N LYS A 12 -3.02 4.61 16.78
CA LYS A 12 -4.16 3.70 16.58
C LYS A 12 -5.46 4.23 17.20
N GLU A 13 -5.34 5.02 18.27
CA GLU A 13 -6.44 5.60 19.04
C GLU A 13 -7.22 6.66 18.25
N GLU A 14 -6.61 7.27 17.22
CA GLU A 14 -7.29 8.23 16.35
C GLU A 14 -8.34 7.58 15.44
N GLY A 15 -8.33 6.25 15.33
CA GLY A 15 -9.35 5.51 14.58
C GLY A 15 -9.32 5.76 13.08
N LEU A 16 -8.16 6.16 12.53
CA LEU A 16 -7.96 6.34 11.09
C LEU A 16 -8.16 5.01 10.35
N VAL A 17 -8.60 5.11 9.10
CA VAL A 17 -9.04 3.96 8.31
C VAL A 17 -8.43 3.94 6.91
N GLY A 18 -8.08 2.74 6.45
CA GLY A 18 -8.00 2.41 5.04
C GLY A 18 -9.37 1.99 4.52
N TYR A 19 -9.58 2.14 3.21
CA TYR A 19 -10.85 1.83 2.55
C TYR A 19 -10.70 0.61 1.64
N LEU A 20 -11.71 -0.25 1.66
CA LEU A 20 -11.87 -1.31 0.67
C LEU A 20 -13.12 -1.02 -0.17
N ILE A 21 -12.90 -0.63 -1.42
CA ILE A 21 -13.93 -0.19 -2.36
C ILE A 21 -14.15 -1.33 -3.35
N LYS A 22 -15.40 -1.74 -3.55
CA LYS A 22 -15.78 -2.82 -4.47
C LYS A 22 -16.71 -2.25 -5.53
N ILE A 23 -16.27 -2.28 -6.78
CA ILE A 23 -17.02 -1.78 -7.93
C ILE A 23 -16.90 -2.83 -9.04
N ASN A 24 -18.00 -3.51 -9.31
CA ASN A 24 -18.04 -4.63 -10.27
C ASN A 24 -16.95 -5.67 -9.96
N GLU A 25 -16.13 -6.03 -10.96
CA GLU A 25 -15.02 -6.97 -10.86
C GLU A 25 -13.72 -6.33 -10.32
N VAL A 26 -13.77 -5.07 -9.86
CA VAL A 26 -12.60 -4.37 -9.32
C VAL A 26 -12.75 -4.15 -7.82
N ILE A 27 -11.70 -4.51 -7.09
CA ILE A 27 -11.56 -4.24 -5.67
C ILE A 27 -10.36 -3.31 -5.51
N ILE A 28 -10.54 -2.20 -4.82
CA ILE A 28 -9.50 -1.22 -4.55
C ILE A 28 -9.31 -1.13 -3.05
N TYR A 29 -8.10 -1.42 -2.57
CA TYR A 29 -7.69 -1.13 -1.21
C TYR A 29 -6.86 0.15 -1.20
N HIS A 30 -7.36 1.19 -0.54
CA HIS A 30 -6.59 2.38 -0.23
C HIS A 30 -6.12 2.28 1.22
N ALA A 31 -4.81 2.10 1.44
CA ALA A 31 -4.28 1.84 2.78
C ALA A 31 -4.43 3.04 3.73
N GLY A 32 -4.46 4.26 3.20
CA GLY A 32 -4.35 5.47 4.01
C GLY A 32 -2.92 5.66 4.51
N ASP A 33 -2.72 6.58 5.43
CA ASP A 33 -1.44 6.76 6.10
C ASP A 33 -1.28 5.71 7.20
N THR A 34 -0.42 4.72 6.95
CA THR A 34 -0.26 3.56 7.83
C THR A 34 1.14 2.98 7.71
N ASP A 35 1.58 2.30 8.77
CA ASP A 35 2.66 1.31 8.71
C ASP A 35 2.12 -0.05 8.24
N LEU A 36 3.01 -1.04 8.12
CA LEU A 36 2.64 -2.43 7.93
C LEU A 36 1.95 -2.94 9.21
N ILE A 37 0.64 -3.19 9.14
CA ILE A 37 -0.15 -3.64 10.29
C ILE A 37 -0.67 -5.08 10.11
N PRO A 38 -0.83 -5.87 11.20
CA PRO A 38 -1.31 -7.25 11.13
C PRO A 38 -2.68 -7.40 10.44
N GLU A 39 -3.54 -6.40 10.53
CA GLU A 39 -4.86 -6.39 9.90
C GLU A 39 -4.80 -6.52 8.37
N MET A 40 -3.68 -6.17 7.73
CA MET A 40 -3.51 -6.34 6.28
C MET A 40 -3.54 -7.81 5.85
N GLN A 41 -3.27 -8.77 6.75
CA GLN A 41 -3.43 -10.21 6.47
C GLN A 41 -4.88 -10.57 6.10
N LYS A 42 -5.87 -9.81 6.59
CA LYS A 42 -7.29 -10.00 6.26
C LYS A 42 -7.63 -9.63 4.81
N LEU A 43 -6.70 -9.02 4.09
CA LEU A 43 -6.85 -8.66 2.68
C LEU A 43 -6.37 -9.77 1.74
N THR A 44 -5.75 -10.83 2.29
CA THR A 44 -5.41 -12.02 1.51
C THR A 44 -6.67 -12.62 0.87
N GLY A 45 -6.55 -13.06 -0.38
CA GLY A 45 -7.65 -13.71 -1.10
C GLY A 45 -8.64 -12.79 -1.82
N TYR A 46 -8.47 -11.46 -1.76
CA TYR A 46 -9.26 -10.54 -2.59
C TYR A 46 -8.88 -10.59 -4.08
N ASN A 47 -7.64 -10.96 -4.40
CA ASN A 47 -7.22 -11.26 -5.75
C ASN A 47 -7.76 -12.64 -6.16
N GLN A 48 -8.70 -12.67 -7.11
CA GLN A 48 -9.42 -13.87 -7.54
C GLN A 48 -9.47 -13.91 -9.08
N GLN A 49 -9.74 -15.08 -9.67
CA GLN A 49 -9.73 -15.25 -11.13
C GLN A 49 -10.57 -14.21 -11.89
N ASP A 50 -11.75 -13.88 -11.37
CA ASP A 50 -12.69 -12.93 -12.00
C ASP A 50 -12.67 -11.54 -11.35
N LYS A 51 -11.68 -11.23 -10.50
CA LYS A 51 -11.60 -9.93 -9.81
C LYS A 51 -10.19 -9.36 -9.82
N LYS A 52 -10.08 -8.10 -10.23
CA LYS A 52 -8.83 -7.33 -10.12
C LYS A 52 -8.76 -6.68 -8.75
N PHE A 53 -7.73 -7.00 -7.99
CA PHE A 53 -7.47 -6.39 -6.70
C PHE A 53 -6.31 -5.39 -6.82
N ILE A 54 -6.60 -4.12 -6.62
CA ILE A 54 -5.63 -3.01 -6.68
C ILE A 54 -5.34 -2.57 -5.24
N ALA A 55 -4.06 -2.51 -4.87
CA ALA A 55 -3.63 -2.00 -3.56
C ALA A 55 -2.85 -0.70 -3.71
N LEU A 56 -3.35 0.39 -3.13
CA LEU A 56 -2.66 1.67 -3.05
C LEU A 56 -1.94 1.73 -1.70
N LEU A 57 -0.61 1.68 -1.72
CA LEU A 57 0.23 1.54 -0.53
C LEU A 57 1.15 2.77 -0.40
N PRO A 58 1.18 3.45 0.76
CA PRO A 58 2.10 4.56 0.95
C PRO A 58 3.55 4.04 1.02
N VAL A 59 4.50 4.81 0.47
CA VAL A 59 5.94 4.45 0.42
C VAL A 59 6.87 5.55 0.95
N GLY A 60 6.32 6.58 1.59
CA GLY A 60 7.06 7.79 1.95
C GLY A 60 7.99 7.68 3.17
N GLY A 61 7.93 6.58 3.93
CA GLY A 61 8.84 6.21 5.02
C GLY A 61 8.71 7.03 6.31
N ARG A 62 8.68 8.37 6.24
CA ARG A 62 8.72 9.22 7.43
C ARG A 62 7.44 9.18 8.25
N PHE A 63 6.29 9.27 7.59
CA PHE A 63 4.97 9.29 8.24
C PHE A 63 4.15 8.02 8.00
N THR A 64 4.63 7.15 7.10
CA THR A 64 3.97 5.95 6.59
C THR A 64 5.01 4.86 6.36
N MET A 65 4.61 3.73 5.78
CA MET A 65 5.55 2.69 5.34
C MET A 65 6.71 3.24 4.49
N SER A 66 7.92 2.70 4.70
CA SER A 66 9.01 2.78 3.71
C SER A 66 8.70 1.93 2.47
N ALA A 67 9.54 2.02 1.44
CA ALA A 67 9.42 1.16 0.25
C ALA A 67 9.48 -0.34 0.62
N GLU A 68 10.36 -0.72 1.55
CA GLU A 68 10.52 -2.10 2.03
C GLU A 68 9.34 -2.56 2.89
N GLU A 69 8.84 -1.70 3.78
CA GLU A 69 7.65 -2.01 4.58
C GLU A 69 6.41 -2.19 3.68
N ALA A 70 6.27 -1.35 2.65
CA ALA A 70 5.22 -1.47 1.66
C ALA A 70 5.37 -2.72 0.79
N PHE A 71 6.60 -3.12 0.45
CA PHE A 71 6.88 -4.38 -0.24
C PHE A 71 6.44 -5.60 0.57
N GLU A 72 6.73 -5.64 1.87
CA GLU A 72 6.25 -6.71 2.76
C GLU A 72 4.72 -6.70 2.87
N ALA A 73 4.09 -5.52 2.93
CA ALA A 73 2.62 -5.41 2.86
C ALA A 73 2.09 -6.00 1.54
N ALA A 74 2.68 -5.66 0.39
CA ALA A 74 2.28 -6.18 -0.91
C ALA A 74 2.44 -7.70 -1.01
N LYS A 75 3.50 -8.29 -0.44
CA LYS A 75 3.71 -9.75 -0.37
C LYS A 75 2.63 -10.46 0.42
N ILE A 76 2.16 -9.86 1.52
CA ILE A 76 1.07 -10.40 2.31
C ILE A 76 -0.24 -10.29 1.52
N ILE A 77 -0.53 -9.12 0.97
CA ILE A 77 -1.82 -8.80 0.33
C ILE A 77 -2.00 -9.53 -1.01
N LYS A 78 -0.91 -9.73 -1.76
CA LYS A 78 -0.87 -10.33 -3.11
C LYS A 78 -1.86 -9.70 -4.10
N PRO A 79 -1.80 -8.38 -4.30
CA PRO A 79 -2.71 -7.70 -5.22
C PRO A 79 -2.45 -8.11 -6.68
N THR A 80 -3.43 -7.87 -7.55
CA THR A 80 -3.24 -7.94 -9.00
C THR A 80 -2.27 -6.85 -9.46
N ILE A 81 -2.42 -5.64 -8.91
CA ILE A 81 -1.54 -4.47 -9.14
C ILE A 81 -1.37 -3.74 -7.80
N ALA A 82 -0.13 -3.38 -7.45
CA ALA A 82 0.15 -2.44 -6.39
C ALA A 82 0.52 -1.07 -6.98
N ILE A 83 0.05 0.01 -6.35
CA ILE A 83 0.30 1.39 -6.76
C ILE A 83 0.92 2.12 -5.57
N PRO A 84 2.19 2.57 -5.64
CA PRO A 84 2.79 3.35 -4.58
C PRO A 84 2.16 4.75 -4.52
N ILE A 85 1.80 5.19 -3.32
CA ILE A 85 1.25 6.52 -3.02
C ILE A 85 2.08 7.22 -1.93
N HIS A 86 1.71 8.46 -1.57
CA HIS A 86 2.39 9.24 -0.51
C HIS A 86 3.90 9.45 -0.75
N TRP A 87 4.26 9.75 -2.00
CA TRP A 87 5.59 10.20 -2.41
C TRP A 87 5.49 11.51 -3.23
N GLY A 88 6.59 12.28 -3.32
CA GLY A 88 6.72 13.37 -4.29
C GLY A 88 5.97 14.68 -3.98
N SER A 89 5.38 14.85 -2.79
CA SER A 89 4.71 16.12 -2.42
C SER A 89 5.47 16.89 -1.34
N ILE A 90 5.50 16.34 -0.12
CA ILE A 90 6.14 16.97 1.05
C ILE A 90 7.27 16.06 1.55
N ILE A 91 7.06 14.75 1.46
CA ILE A 91 7.92 13.67 1.94
C ILE A 91 7.89 12.53 0.92
N GLY A 92 8.96 11.74 0.91
CA GLY A 92 9.19 10.73 -0.10
C GLY A 92 9.47 11.36 -1.46
N SER A 93 9.89 10.52 -2.39
CA SER A 93 10.33 10.88 -3.72
C SER A 93 9.93 9.79 -4.69
N ILE A 94 10.08 10.08 -5.99
CA ILE A 94 9.92 9.07 -7.02
C ILE A 94 10.82 7.85 -6.79
N LYS A 95 11.98 8.03 -6.15
CA LYS A 95 12.92 6.94 -5.86
C LYS A 95 12.34 5.89 -4.92
N ASP A 96 11.53 6.29 -3.95
CA ASP A 96 10.88 5.37 -3.03
C ASP A 96 9.83 4.50 -3.76
N ALA A 97 9.12 5.10 -4.72
CA ALA A 97 8.20 4.37 -5.60
C ALA A 97 8.93 3.42 -6.56
N GLU A 98 10.07 3.85 -7.11
CA GLU A 98 10.95 3.03 -7.96
C GLU A 98 11.56 1.86 -7.17
N GLU A 99 12.03 2.11 -5.95
CA GLU A 99 12.55 1.08 -5.05
C GLU A 99 11.49 0.03 -4.72
N PHE A 100 10.28 0.48 -4.32
CA PHE A 100 9.15 -0.41 -4.09
C PHE A 100 8.85 -1.28 -5.33
N LYS A 101 8.87 -0.69 -6.53
CA LYS A 101 8.66 -1.41 -7.78
C LYS A 101 9.74 -2.47 -8.04
N GLU A 102 11.01 -2.14 -7.86
CA GLU A 102 12.10 -3.10 -8.06
C GLU A 102 12.07 -4.24 -7.02
N LEU A 103 11.71 -3.96 -5.77
CA LEU A 103 11.51 -5.00 -4.76
C LEU A 103 10.34 -5.92 -5.14
N CYS A 104 9.17 -5.37 -5.48
CA CYS A 104 7.99 -6.13 -5.90
C CYS A 104 8.26 -7.03 -7.12
N LYS A 105 9.10 -6.58 -8.05
CA LYS A 105 9.50 -7.35 -9.23
C LYS A 105 10.20 -8.66 -8.86
N THR A 106 10.94 -8.71 -7.75
CA THR A 106 11.59 -9.94 -7.26
C THR A 106 10.61 -11.03 -6.83
N GLU A 107 9.37 -10.63 -6.50
CA GLU A 107 8.27 -11.51 -6.08
C GLU A 107 7.18 -11.64 -7.16
N GLY A 108 7.40 -11.09 -8.37
CA GLY A 108 6.43 -11.13 -9.46
C GLY A 108 5.15 -10.31 -9.19
N ILE A 109 5.21 -9.32 -8.29
CA ILE A 109 4.09 -8.42 -8.01
C ILE A 109 4.12 -7.28 -9.04
N ASN A 110 3.01 -7.09 -9.78
CA ASN A 110 2.90 -6.01 -10.74
C ASN A 110 2.75 -4.66 -10.03
N VAL A 111 3.55 -3.67 -10.44
CA VAL A 111 3.52 -2.32 -9.89
C VAL A 111 3.35 -1.28 -10.99
N GLU A 112 2.37 -0.40 -10.82
CA GLU A 112 2.16 0.77 -11.66
C GLU A 112 2.44 2.04 -10.85
N ILE A 113 3.41 2.83 -11.29
CA ILE A 113 3.68 4.16 -10.73
C ILE A 113 2.88 5.15 -11.57
N LEU A 114 1.91 5.82 -10.95
CA LEU A 114 1.11 6.84 -11.61
C LEU A 114 1.74 8.21 -11.35
N GLU A 115 2.01 8.96 -12.42
CA GLU A 115 2.50 10.33 -12.29
C GLU A 115 1.41 11.25 -11.75
N LYS A 116 1.84 12.28 -11.01
CA LYS A 116 0.96 13.31 -10.49
C LYS A 116 0.65 14.28 -11.64
N GLU A 117 -0.62 14.50 -11.95
CA GLU A 117 -1.05 15.60 -12.84
C GLU A 117 -0.73 16.97 -12.25
#